data_AF-A0A817FFU7-F1
#
_entry.id   AF-A0A817FFU7-F1
#
_cell.length_a   1.000
_cell.length_b   1.000
_cell.length_c   1.000
_cell.angle_alpha   90.00
_cell.angle_beta   90.00
_cell.angle_gamma   90.00
#
_symmetry.space_group_name_H-M   'P 1'
#
loop_
_entity.id
_entity.type
_entity.pdbx_description
1 polymer ?
#
loop_
_entity_poly.entity_id
_entity_poly.type
_entity_poly.pdbx_seq_one_letter_code
_entity_poly.pdbx_strand_id
1 'polypeptide(L)'
;MKQVSLDLFHQDKNDFLLMVDRFHWVEPLKKTTTTEVTNIQLDWFYDIGFPKHVRSDGGPQFKSEDFKEFSNFNGIIHEILSPYYTQSNGHAESSVKNMKQ
;
A
#
# COMPACT_ATOMS: atom_id res chain seq x y z
N MET A 1 -8.36 4.48 12.07
CA MET A 1 -8.58 4.16 10.64
C MET A 1 -9.17 2.76 10.51
N LYS A 2 -10.14 2.50 9.62
CA LYS A 2 -10.75 1.15 9.52
C LYS A 2 -10.07 0.29 8.46
N GLN A 3 -9.77 0.85 7.30
CA GLN A 3 -9.21 0.12 6.17
C GLN A 3 -8.42 1.09 5.28
N VAL A 4 -7.30 0.62 4.73
CA VAL A 4 -6.51 1.33 3.71
C VAL A 4 -6.26 0.42 2.51
N SER A 5 -6.02 1.01 1.36
CA SER A 5 -5.55 0.31 0.15
C SER A 5 -4.13 0.74 -0.19
N LEU A 6 -3.29 -0.21 -0.58
CA LEU A 6 -1.91 -0.01 -1.02
C LEU A 6 -1.76 -0.36 -2.49
N ASP A 7 -0.93 0.41 -3.18
CA ASP A 7 -0.57 0.16 -4.57
C ASP A 7 0.88 0.58 -4.84
N LEU A 8 1.54 -0.08 -5.80
CA LEU A 8 2.84 0.32 -6.30
C LEU A 8 2.69 0.82 -7.73
N PHE A 9 3.27 1.97 -8.03
CA PHE A 9 3.26 2.48 -9.39
C PHE A 9 4.62 3.07 -9.77
N HIS A 10 4.89 3.04 -11.07
CA HIS A 10 6.09 3.60 -11.67
C HIS A 10 5.78 4.95 -12.33
N GLN A 11 6.63 5.95 -12.10
CA GLN A 11 6.57 7.27 -12.74
C GLN A 11 7.98 7.87 -12.88
N ASP A 12 8.31 8.38 -14.07
CA ASP A 12 9.57 9.07 -14.36
C ASP A 12 10.83 8.35 -13.86
N LYS A 13 10.89 7.03 -14.05
CA LYS A 13 11.98 6.12 -13.66
C LYS A 13 12.06 5.79 -12.16
N ASN A 14 11.13 6.26 -11.36
CA ASN A 14 11.05 5.97 -9.94
C ASN A 14 9.83 5.10 -9.64
N ASP A 15 9.99 4.21 -8.68
CA ASP A 15 8.88 3.44 -8.10
C ASP A 15 8.35 4.17 -6.88
N PHE A 16 7.06 4.05 -6.62
CA PHE A 16 6.39 4.72 -5.51
C PHE A 16 5.44 3.76 -4.82
N LEU A 17 5.29 3.94 -3.51
CA LEU A 17 4.23 3.35 -2.72
C LEU A 17 3.12 4.38 -2.55
N LEU A 18 1.90 3.97 -2.87
CA LEU A 18 0.69 4.74 -2.62
C LEU A 18 -0.12 4.03 -1.54
N MET A 19 -0.62 4.80 -0.57
CA MET A 19 -1.69 4.38 0.33
C MET A 19 -2.89 5.30 0.18
N VAL A 20 -4.09 4.73 0.17
CA VAL A 20 -5.36 5.48 0.05
C VAL A 20 -6.39 5.04 1.08
N ASP A 21 -7.03 6.02 1.72
CA ASP A 21 -8.28 5.86 2.47
C ASP A 21 -9.30 6.97 2.08
N ARG A 22 -9.61 7.92 2.99
CA ARG A 22 -10.16 9.25 2.73
C ARG A 22 -9.12 10.20 2.12
N PHE A 23 -7.85 10.01 2.47
CA PHE A 23 -6.71 10.78 1.93
C PHE A 23 -5.75 9.86 1.18
N HIS A 24 -4.70 10.43 0.60
CA HIS A 24 -3.67 9.68 -0.11
C HIS A 24 -2.27 10.06 0.43
N TRP A 25 -1.42 9.05 0.57
CA TRP A 25 -0.02 9.18 0.96
C TRP A 25 0.85 8.53 -0.09
N VAL A 26 1.93 9.20 -0.46
CA VAL A 26 2.82 8.77 -1.55
C VAL A 26 4.25 9.00 -1.12
N GLU A 27 5.05 7.95 -1.18
CA GLU A 27 6.48 8.02 -0.90
C GLU A 27 7.26 7.28 -2.00
N PRO A 28 8.42 7.82 -2.44
CA PRO A 28 9.27 7.14 -3.39
C PRO A 28 9.90 5.89 -2.76
N LEU A 29 9.91 4.81 -3.52
CA LEU A 29 10.59 3.56 -3.16
C LEU A 29 12.01 3.57 -3.71
N LYS A 30 12.99 3.34 -2.84
CA LYS A 30 14.37 3.07 -3.29
C LYS A 30 14.47 1.70 -3.95
N LYS A 31 13.67 0.74 -3.46
CA LYS A 31 13.55 -0.63 -3.97
C LYS A 31 12.13 -1.14 -3.72
N THR A 32 11.62 -1.96 -4.62
CA THR A 32 10.31 -2.63 -4.46
C THR A 32 10.42 -3.89 -3.58
N THR A 33 11.14 -3.80 -2.45
CA THR A 33 11.28 -4.89 -1.48
C THR A 33 10.23 -4.77 -0.39
N THR A 34 9.87 -5.90 0.23
CA THR A 34 8.94 -5.91 1.36
C THR A 34 9.40 -4.98 2.48
N THR A 35 10.69 -5.06 2.86
CA THR A 35 11.25 -4.25 3.95
C THR A 35 11.06 -2.75 3.73
N GLU A 36 11.32 -2.25 2.51
CA GLU A 36 11.15 -0.84 2.19
C GLU A 36 9.67 -0.45 2.32
N VAL A 37 8.79 -1.27 1.75
CA VAL A 37 7.34 -1.06 1.76
C VAL A 37 6.76 -1.08 3.18
N THR A 38 7.24 -1.96 4.06
CA THR A 38 6.80 -2.00 5.47
C THR A 38 7.34 -0.84 6.29
N ASN A 39 8.57 -0.37 6.01
CA ASN A 39 9.14 0.78 6.72
C ASN A 39 8.34 2.06 6.44
N ILE A 40 8.04 2.33 5.16
CA ILE A 40 7.21 3.48 4.77
C ILE A 40 5.81 3.40 5.40
N GLN A 41 5.20 2.21 5.41
CA GLN A 41 3.91 2.02 6.07
C GLN A 41 3.97 2.31 7.57
N LEU A 42 5.03 1.88 8.27
CA LEU A 42 5.19 2.18 9.68
C LEU A 42 5.24 3.68 9.93
N ASP A 43 6.02 4.42 9.13
CA ASP A 43 6.11 5.87 9.25
C ASP A 43 4.73 6.52 9.12
N TRP A 44 3.95 6.13 8.11
CA TRP A 44 2.57 6.61 7.97
C TRP A 44 1.67 6.19 9.14
N PHE A 45 1.76 4.95 9.61
CA PHE A 45 0.92 4.44 10.69
C PHE A 45 1.24 5.06 12.05
N TYR A 46 2.48 5.50 12.28
CA TYR A 46 2.82 6.26 13.48
C TYR A 46 2.18 7.65 13.49
N ASP A 47 2.01 8.26 12.31
CA ASP A 47 1.38 9.57 12.18
C ASP A 47 -0.16 9.51 12.25
N ILE A 48 -0.77 8.52 11.59
CA ILE A 48 -2.24 8.48 11.38
C ILE A 48 -2.94 7.38 12.19
N GLY A 49 -2.15 6.55 12.87
CA GLY A 49 -2.59 5.35 13.57
C GLY A 49 -2.69 4.12 12.67
N PHE A 50 -2.52 2.94 13.28
CA PHE A 50 -2.57 1.66 12.58
C PHE A 50 -3.98 1.33 12.07
N PRO A 51 -4.11 0.90 10.80
CA PRO A 51 -5.39 0.44 10.26
C PRO A 51 -5.72 -0.97 10.74
N LYS A 52 -7.02 -1.33 10.76
CA LYS A 52 -7.44 -2.71 11.03
C LYS A 52 -7.27 -3.63 9.82
N HIS A 53 -7.50 -3.08 8.62
CA HIS A 53 -7.42 -3.82 7.36
C HIS A 53 -6.50 -3.10 6.39
N VAL A 54 -5.58 -3.85 5.78
CA VAL A 54 -4.75 -3.38 4.67
C VAL A 54 -5.12 -4.20 3.45
N ARG A 55 -5.50 -3.53 2.38
CA ARG A 55 -5.74 -4.14 1.07
C ARG A 55 -4.57 -3.84 0.16
N SER A 56 -4.12 -4.82 -0.60
CA SER A 56 -3.07 -4.59 -1.59
C SER A 56 -3.35 -5.37 -2.86
N ASP A 57 -2.60 -5.05 -3.91
CA ASP A 57 -2.52 -5.94 -5.06
C ASP A 57 -1.76 -7.23 -4.71
N GLY A 58 -1.69 -8.13 -5.69
CA GLY A 58 -0.97 -9.39 -5.59
C GLY A 58 0.54 -9.27 -5.80
N GLY A 59 1.15 -8.10 -5.61
CA GLY A 59 2.58 -7.87 -5.79
C GLY A 59 3.44 -8.76 -4.88
N PRO A 60 4.68 -9.08 -5.30
CA PRO A 60 5.57 -9.98 -4.56
C PRO A 60 5.89 -9.48 -3.14
N GLN A 61 6.03 -8.17 -2.96
CA GLN A 61 6.26 -7.53 -1.67
C GLN A 61 5.14 -7.83 -0.66
N PHE A 62 3.88 -7.83 -1.11
CA PHE A 62 2.73 -8.08 -0.26
C PHE A 62 2.46 -9.57 0.00
N LYS A 63 3.00 -10.46 -0.85
CA LYS A 63 2.88 -11.92 -0.70
C LYS A 63 4.01 -12.57 0.11
N SER A 64 5.02 -11.81 0.48
CA SER A 64 6.17 -12.31 1.24
C SER A 64 5.80 -12.72 2.67
N GLU A 65 6.55 -13.66 3.25
CA GLU A 65 6.34 -14.06 4.65
C GLU A 65 6.65 -12.89 5.59
N ASP A 66 7.68 -12.09 5.30
CA ASP A 66 8.02 -10.86 6.03
C ASP A 66 6.82 -9.90 6.13
N PHE A 67 6.03 -9.74 5.06
CA PHE A 67 4.85 -8.86 5.08
C PHE A 67 3.72 -9.43 5.94
N LYS A 68 3.58 -10.76 5.91
CA LYS A 68 2.60 -11.47 6.73
C LYS A 68 2.96 -11.40 8.20
N GLU A 69 4.23 -11.60 8.56
CA GLU A 69 4.74 -11.41 9.92
C GLU A 69 4.54 -9.97 10.38
N PHE A 70 4.89 -8.99 9.54
CA PHE A 70 4.65 -7.57 9.79
C PHE A 70 3.17 -7.28 10.10
N SER A 71 2.26 -7.78 9.26
CA SER A 71 0.83 -7.56 9.43
C SER A 71 0.33 -8.18 10.73
N ASN A 72 0.72 -9.43 11.01
CA ASN A 72 0.34 -10.15 12.22
C ASN A 72 0.85 -9.45 13.49
N PHE A 73 2.13 -9.02 13.49
CA PHE A 73 2.74 -8.34 14.62
C PHE A 73 2.01 -7.03 14.97
N ASN A 74 1.56 -6.29 13.96
CA ASN A 74 0.83 -5.04 14.14
C ASN A 74 -0.70 -5.21 14.27
N GLY A 75 -1.21 -6.46 14.31
CA GLY A 75 -2.65 -6.73 14.41
C GLY A 75 -3.45 -6.29 13.18
N ILE A 76 -2.82 -6.25 12.02
CA ILE A 76 -3.40 -5.86 10.74
C ILE A 76 -3.92 -7.09 10.01
N ILE A 77 -5.15 -7.02 9.51
CA ILE A 77 -5.72 -8.01 8.61
C ILE A 77 -5.33 -7.63 7.17
N HIS A 78 -4.47 -8.44 6.54
CA HIS A 78 -4.05 -8.23 5.16
C HIS A 78 -4.96 -8.98 4.17
N GLU A 79 -5.51 -8.24 3.21
CA GLU A 79 -6.41 -8.74 2.17
C GLU A 79 -5.80 -8.49 0.79
N ILE A 80 -5.45 -9.55 0.06
CA ILE A 80 -4.97 -9.43 -1.33
C ILE A 80 -6.16 -9.31 -2.27
N LEU A 81 -6.23 -8.21 -3.02
CA LEU A 81 -7.24 -7.99 -4.03
C LEU A 81 -6.89 -8.77 -5.30
N SER A 82 -7.90 -9.42 -5.89
CA SER A 82 -7.77 -10.06 -7.20
C SER A 82 -7.63 -8.99 -8.29
N PRO A 83 -6.89 -9.26 -9.39
CA PRO A 83 -6.72 -8.32 -10.49
C PRO A 83 -8.05 -7.91 -11.16
N TYR A 84 -9.15 -8.61 -10.88
CA TYR A 84 -10.49 -8.30 -11.38
C TYR A 84 -11.29 -7.33 -10.49
N TYR A 85 -10.75 -6.92 -9.33
CA TYR A 85 -11.38 -6.00 -8.36
C TYR A 85 -10.89 -4.55 -8.49
N THR A 86 -10.52 -4.11 -9.68
CA THR A 86 -10.10 -2.73 -9.99
C THR A 86 -11.14 -1.68 -9.55
N GLN A 87 -12.44 -2.00 -9.50
CA GLN A 87 -13.45 -1.08 -8.95
C GLN A 87 -13.26 -0.74 -7.47
N SER A 88 -12.82 -1.68 -6.62
CA SER A 88 -12.60 -1.39 -5.19
C SER A 88 -11.29 -0.64 -4.93
N ASN A 89 -10.37 -0.64 -5.90
CA ASN A 89 -9.15 0.15 -5.89
C ASN A 89 -9.25 1.42 -6.74
N GLY A 90 -10.45 1.74 -7.27
CA GLY A 90 -10.66 2.85 -8.19
C GLY A 90 -10.29 4.22 -7.61
N HIS A 91 -10.31 4.38 -6.28
CA HIS A 91 -9.78 5.59 -5.63
C HIS A 91 -8.25 5.67 -5.70
N ALA A 92 -7.54 4.55 -5.53
CA ALA A 92 -6.10 4.50 -5.73
C ALA A 92 -5.75 4.73 -7.20
N GLU A 93 -6.40 4.04 -8.13
CA GLU A 93 -6.20 4.24 -9.58
C GLU A 93 -6.48 5.67 -10.03
N SER A 94 -7.56 6.29 -9.54
CA SER A 94 -7.87 7.69 -9.84
C SER A 94 -6.82 8.64 -9.25
N SER A 95 -6.30 8.35 -8.06
CA SER A 95 -5.27 9.16 -7.42
C SER A 95 -3.94 9.07 -8.17
N VAL A 96 -3.52 7.85 -8.57
CA VAL A 96 -2.36 7.65 -9.44
C VAL A 96 -2.53 8.40 -10.76
N LYS A 97 -3.72 8.34 -11.38
CA LYS A 97 -3.99 9.04 -12.64
C LYS A 97 -3.89 10.56 -12.51
N ASN A 98 -4.40 11.13 -11.41
CA ASN A 98 -4.28 12.57 -11.13
C ASN A 98 -2.84 12.99 -10.85
N MET A 99 -2.01 12.09 -10.31
CA MET A 99 -0.62 12.39 -9.97
C MET A 99 0.36 12.19 -11.15
N LYS A 100 -0.07 11.44 -12.17
CA LYS A 100 0.66 11.25 -13.45
C LYS A 100 0.37 12.32 -14.50
N GLN A 101 -0.58 13.23 -14.26
CA GLN A 101 -0.84 14.40 -15.12
C GLN A 101 0.09 15.55 -14.78
#